data_AF-A0A2M7B3E9-F1
#
_entry.id   AF-A0A2M7B3E9-F1
#
_cell.length_a   1.000
_cell.length_b   1.000
_cell.length_c   1.000
_cell.angle_alpha   90.00
_cell.angle_beta   90.00
_cell.angle_gamma   90.00
#
_symmetry.space_group_name_H-M   'P 1'
#
loop_
_entity.id
_entity.type
_entity.pdbx_description
1 polymer ?
#
loop_
_entity_poly.entity_id
_entity_poly.type
_entity_poly.pdbx_seq_one_letter_code
_entity_poly.pdbx_strand_id
1 'polypeptide(L)'
;MSPKAKFLVAKCATTYVVWKGRKTGIFTTWEECAEQVKGFAGAEYKAFESRAAAEKALQGDYSQYAGKPASSGQWLFAPVPPVAESYCVDAACSGSPGRLEYRGVHTSTGKGIFRQGPFENGTNNIGEFLAIVHALAWLQKKGIAAPVYSDSETAMAWVRAKKCNSDLLPDARNAPLFELIARAEAWLAENEFVVTNGCQLRNHFPVLKWDTEAWGEIPADFNRK
;
A
#
# COMPACT_ATOMS: atom_id res chain seq x y z
N MET A 1 35.07 12.03 6.33
CA MET A 1 33.77 11.76 6.99
C MET A 1 32.83 12.90 6.65
N SER A 2 31.88 12.70 5.74
CA SER A 2 30.92 13.74 5.32
C SER A 2 29.68 13.72 6.23
N PRO A 3 29.08 14.87 6.59
CA PRO A 3 27.97 14.90 7.53
C PRO A 3 26.71 14.33 6.85
N LYS A 4 26.10 13.30 7.46
CA LYS A 4 24.78 12.81 7.05
C LYS A 4 23.75 13.93 7.22
N ALA A 5 23.22 14.44 6.12
CA ALA A 5 22.17 15.44 6.12
C ALA A 5 20.94 14.91 6.88
N LYS A 6 20.56 15.60 7.97
CA LYS A 6 19.27 15.40 8.63
C LYS A 6 18.20 16.06 7.77
N PHE A 7 17.53 15.28 6.93
CA PHE A 7 16.32 15.73 6.26
C PHE A 7 15.18 15.73 7.28
N LEU A 8 14.66 16.92 7.59
CA LEU A 8 13.39 17.06 8.29
C LEU A 8 12.29 16.55 7.35
N VAL A 9 11.60 15.48 7.73
CA VAL A 9 10.43 14.99 7.01
C VAL A 9 9.35 16.07 7.11
N ALA A 10 9.07 16.75 6.00
CA ALA A 10 7.88 17.56 5.87
C ALA A 10 6.68 16.61 5.99
N LYS A 11 5.98 16.68 7.12
CA LYS A 11 4.72 15.97 7.34
C LYS A 11 3.72 16.50 6.30
N CYS A 12 3.47 15.77 5.23
CA CYS A 12 2.40 16.12 4.30
C CYS A 12 1.08 16.03 5.07
N ALA A 13 0.42 17.16 5.25
CA ALA A 13 -0.80 17.24 6.06
C ALA A 13 -1.97 16.61 5.28
N THR A 14 -2.19 15.31 5.49
CA THR A 14 -3.37 14.63 4.97
C THR A 14 -4.62 15.21 5.59
N THR A 15 -5.54 15.62 4.74
CA THR A 15 -6.79 16.26 5.11
C THR A 15 -7.95 15.32 4.78
N TYR A 16 -8.89 15.13 5.68
CA TYR A 16 -10.02 14.21 5.51
C TYR A 16 -11.30 15.00 5.24
N VAL A 17 -12.06 14.59 4.23
CA VAL A 17 -13.39 15.12 3.97
C VAL A 17 -14.42 14.09 4.41
N VAL A 18 -15.42 14.51 5.16
CA VAL A 18 -16.59 13.71 5.52
C VAL A 18 -17.82 14.32 4.86
N TRP A 19 -18.41 13.61 3.91
CA TRP A 19 -19.68 13.95 3.28
C TRP A 19 -20.88 13.41 4.06
N LYS A 20 -20.67 12.29 4.78
CA LYS A 20 -21.70 11.67 5.60
C LYS A 20 -21.08 11.06 6.86
N GLY A 21 -21.55 11.54 8.00
CA GLY A 21 -21.06 11.18 9.34
C GLY A 21 -21.80 12.00 10.39
N ARG A 22 -21.36 11.94 11.66
CA ARG A 22 -21.91 12.75 12.75
C ARG A 22 -21.77 14.25 12.49
N LYS A 23 -20.61 14.65 11.95
CA LYS A 23 -20.33 16.00 11.47
C LYS A 23 -19.67 15.92 10.10
N THR A 24 -20.22 16.67 9.15
CA THR A 24 -19.63 16.80 7.80
C THR A 24 -18.61 17.94 7.78
N GLY A 25 -17.71 17.89 6.79
CA GLY A 25 -16.70 18.92 6.59
C GLY A 25 -15.29 18.36 6.47
N ILE A 26 -14.32 19.23 6.75
CA ILE A 26 -12.90 18.96 6.57
C ILE A 26 -12.23 18.81 7.93
N PHE A 27 -11.49 17.72 8.10
CA PHE A 27 -10.75 17.38 9.32
C PHE A 27 -9.27 17.24 8.98
N THR A 28 -8.40 17.65 9.90
CA THR A 28 -6.95 17.70 9.65
C THR A 28 -6.19 16.55 10.27
N THR A 29 -6.86 15.76 11.09
CA THR A 29 -6.34 14.53 11.68
C THR A 29 -7.29 13.37 11.41
N TRP A 30 -6.74 12.16 11.43
CA TRP A 30 -7.56 10.96 11.33
C TRP A 30 -8.47 10.85 12.56
N GLU A 31 -7.98 11.18 13.75
CA GLU A 31 -8.74 11.13 15.00
C GLU A 31 -10.02 11.96 14.91
N GLU A 32 -9.93 13.21 14.43
CA GLU A 32 -11.07 14.10 14.23
C GLU A 32 -12.07 13.52 13.21
N CYS A 33 -11.57 12.98 12.10
CA CYS A 33 -12.40 12.33 11.08
C CYS A 33 -13.10 11.09 11.64
N ALA A 34 -12.36 10.24 12.36
CA ALA A 34 -12.82 8.98 12.92
C ALA A 34 -13.98 9.17 13.89
N GLU A 35 -13.94 10.21 14.74
CA GLU A 35 -15.06 10.58 15.60
C GLU A 35 -16.36 10.78 14.81
N GLN A 36 -16.27 11.27 13.58
CA GLN A 36 -17.45 11.53 12.75
C GLN A 36 -17.97 10.27 12.05
N VAL A 37 -17.11 9.33 11.71
CA VAL A 37 -17.47 8.21 10.82
C VAL A 37 -17.51 6.85 11.52
N LYS A 38 -16.82 6.66 12.65
CA LYS A 38 -16.75 5.39 13.37
C LYS A 38 -18.13 4.93 13.83
N GLY A 39 -18.55 3.74 13.41
CA GLY A 39 -19.86 3.19 13.77
C GLY A 39 -21.06 3.97 13.21
N PHE A 40 -20.83 4.90 12.27
CA PHE A 40 -21.90 5.62 11.60
C PHE A 40 -22.31 4.85 10.32
N ALA A 41 -23.58 4.45 10.24
CA ALA A 41 -24.07 3.63 9.14
C ALA A 41 -24.02 4.40 7.80
N GLY A 42 -23.28 3.84 6.83
CA GLY A 42 -23.11 4.45 5.52
C GLY A 42 -22.32 5.76 5.56
N ALA A 43 -21.30 5.86 6.42
CA ALA A 43 -20.40 7.00 6.44
C ALA A 43 -19.65 7.14 5.11
N GLU A 44 -19.47 8.39 4.66
CA GLU A 44 -18.79 8.73 3.42
C GLU A 44 -17.66 9.71 3.75
N TYR A 45 -16.43 9.25 3.58
CA TYR A 45 -15.24 10.06 3.84
C TYR A 45 -14.07 9.65 2.94
N LYS A 46 -13.09 10.55 2.80
CA LYS A 46 -11.87 10.30 2.02
C LYS A 46 -10.75 11.23 2.46
N ALA A 47 -9.52 10.72 2.46
CA ALA A 47 -8.32 11.52 2.65
C ALA A 47 -7.83 12.19 1.34
N PHE A 48 -7.23 13.36 1.48
CA PHE A 48 -6.70 14.21 0.41
C PHE A 48 -5.31 14.70 0.78
N GLU A 49 -4.45 14.82 -0.23
CA GLU A 49 -3.05 15.23 -0.10
C GLU A 49 -2.88 16.73 0.26
N SER A 50 -3.96 17.52 0.18
CA SER A 50 -3.94 18.93 0.57
C SER A 50 -5.31 19.44 0.99
N ARG A 51 -5.31 20.50 1.81
CA ARG A 51 -6.52 21.24 2.17
C ARG A 51 -7.27 21.77 0.95
N ALA A 52 -6.57 22.29 -0.05
CA ALA A 52 -7.20 22.80 -1.27
C ALA A 52 -7.93 21.69 -2.06
N ALA A 53 -7.35 20.48 -2.11
CA ALA A 53 -8.00 19.32 -2.72
C ALA A 53 -9.23 18.87 -1.91
N ALA A 54 -9.15 18.91 -0.58
CA ALA A 54 -10.27 18.60 0.31
C ALA A 54 -11.42 19.62 0.18
N GLU A 55 -11.11 20.91 0.10
CA GLU A 55 -12.09 21.99 -0.12
C GLU A 55 -12.82 21.83 -1.44
N LYS A 56 -12.07 21.55 -2.51
CA LYS A 56 -12.66 21.25 -3.82
C LYS A 56 -13.54 20.00 -3.78
N ALA A 57 -13.12 18.96 -3.05
CA ALA A 57 -13.85 17.71 -2.97
C ALA A 57 -15.13 17.81 -2.14
N LEU A 58 -15.13 18.59 -1.05
CA LEU A 58 -16.32 18.84 -0.24
C LEU A 58 -17.43 19.55 -1.04
N GLN A 59 -17.06 20.33 -2.07
CA GLN A 59 -18.02 20.98 -2.97
C GLN A 59 -18.64 20.01 -4.01
N GLY A 60 -18.03 18.84 -4.20
CA GLY A 60 -18.51 17.80 -5.12
C GLY A 60 -19.17 16.63 -4.38
N ASP A 61 -19.73 15.70 -5.16
CA ASP A 61 -20.35 14.49 -4.63
C ASP A 61 -19.32 13.42 -4.27
N TYR A 62 -19.51 12.74 -3.13
CA TYR A 62 -18.66 11.62 -2.72
C TYR A 62 -18.53 10.54 -3.81
N SER A 63 -19.56 10.33 -4.64
CA SER A 63 -19.55 9.37 -5.75
C SER A 63 -18.43 9.59 -6.77
N GLN A 64 -17.96 10.84 -6.93
CA GLN A 64 -16.84 11.18 -7.81
C GLN A 64 -15.48 10.78 -7.21
N TYR A 65 -15.46 10.57 -5.90
CA TYR A 65 -14.28 10.25 -5.10
C TYR A 65 -14.31 8.82 -4.54
N ALA A 66 -15.46 8.16 -4.60
CA ALA A 66 -15.69 6.77 -4.27
C ALA A 66 -14.94 5.89 -5.27
N GLY A 67 -13.68 5.57 -4.95
CA GLY A 67 -13.04 4.40 -5.54
C GLY A 67 -13.81 3.16 -5.10
N LYS A 68 -13.74 2.07 -5.89
CA LYS A 68 -14.19 0.75 -5.43
C LYS A 68 -13.59 0.51 -4.04
N PRO A 69 -14.37 0.08 -3.03
CA PRO A 69 -13.92 0.06 -1.65
C PRO A 69 -12.71 -0.88 -1.55
N ALA A 70 -11.55 -0.27 -1.44
CA ALA A 70 -10.32 -0.93 -1.05
C ALA A 70 -10.48 -1.20 0.44
N SER A 71 -11.14 -2.32 0.78
CA SER A 71 -11.74 -2.64 2.08
C SER A 71 -12.85 -1.65 2.50
N SER A 72 -13.77 -2.09 3.36
CA SER A 72 -14.87 -1.27 3.93
C SER A 72 -14.39 -0.10 4.82
N GLY A 73 -13.07 0.14 4.91
CA GLY A 73 -12.47 1.07 5.85
C GLY A 73 -12.65 0.65 7.31
N GLN A 74 -13.15 -0.56 7.59
CA GLN A 74 -13.36 -1.05 8.96
C GLN A 74 -12.07 -1.14 9.77
N TRP A 75 -10.93 -1.42 9.11
CA TRP A 75 -9.61 -1.44 9.75
C TRP A 75 -9.22 -0.14 10.43
N LEU A 76 -9.73 1.00 9.95
CA LEU A 76 -9.48 2.32 10.55
C LEU A 76 -10.04 2.43 11.97
N PHE A 77 -10.94 1.52 12.35
CA PHE A 77 -11.60 1.50 13.66
C PHE A 77 -11.11 0.39 14.57
N ALA A 78 -10.16 -0.44 14.12
CA ALA A 78 -9.54 -1.49 14.92
C ALA A 78 -8.89 -0.91 16.19
N PRO A 79 -8.79 -1.67 17.30
CA PRO A 79 -8.13 -1.20 18.52
C PRO A 79 -6.70 -0.70 18.28
N VAL A 80 -6.00 -1.36 17.35
CA VAL A 80 -4.70 -0.93 16.82
C VAL A 80 -4.83 -0.88 15.30
N PRO A 81 -5.15 0.29 14.71
CA PRO A 81 -5.27 0.43 13.27
C PRO A 81 -3.87 0.48 12.60
N PRO A 82 -3.77 0.09 11.32
CA PRO A 82 -2.55 0.30 10.53
C PRO A 82 -2.25 1.79 10.36
N VAL A 83 -1.00 2.10 10.02
CA VAL A 83 -0.56 3.48 9.77
C VAL A 83 -1.32 4.05 8.57
N ALA A 84 -2.06 5.15 8.77
CA ALA A 84 -2.87 5.78 7.72
C ALA A 84 -2.04 6.23 6.50
N GLU A 85 -0.93 6.91 6.77
CA GLU A 85 0.06 7.35 5.78
C GLU A 85 1.04 6.22 5.45
N SER A 86 0.51 5.19 4.79
CA SER A 86 1.25 4.03 4.32
C SER A 86 0.73 3.58 2.95
N TYR A 87 1.33 2.52 2.42
CA TYR A 87 0.99 1.97 1.12
C TYR A 87 0.75 0.47 1.23
N CYS A 88 -0.33 -0.01 0.64
CA CYS A 88 -0.65 -1.43 0.56
C CYS A 88 -0.30 -1.96 -0.82
N VAL A 89 0.21 -3.19 -0.88
CA VAL A 89 0.49 -3.89 -2.12
C VAL A 89 -0.14 -5.28 -2.10
N ASP A 90 -0.50 -5.78 -3.28
CA ASP A 90 -1.13 -7.08 -3.46
C ASP A 90 -0.92 -7.57 -4.89
N ALA A 91 -1.05 -8.87 -5.09
CA ALA A 91 -1.02 -9.52 -6.39
C ALA A 91 -2.22 -10.45 -6.62
N ALA A 92 -2.55 -10.62 -7.90
CA ALA A 92 -3.54 -11.59 -8.32
C ALA A 92 -2.98 -12.44 -9.46
N CYS A 93 -3.17 -13.75 -9.35
CA CYS A 93 -2.76 -14.70 -10.37
C CYS A 93 -3.92 -15.60 -10.77
N SER A 94 -4.30 -15.57 -12.06
CA SER A 94 -5.32 -16.47 -12.62
C SER A 94 -4.68 -17.79 -13.07
N GLY A 95 -4.73 -18.81 -12.21
CA GLY A 95 -3.99 -20.07 -12.33
C GLY A 95 -2.66 -20.03 -11.57
N SER A 96 -2.07 -21.19 -11.26
CA SER A 96 -0.77 -21.27 -10.59
C SER A 96 0.10 -22.38 -11.20
N PRO A 97 1.03 -22.04 -12.12
CA PRO A 97 1.29 -20.69 -12.64
C PRO A 97 0.21 -20.21 -13.63
N GLY A 98 0.14 -18.90 -13.87
CA GLY A 98 -0.90 -18.30 -14.73
C GLY A 98 -0.72 -16.80 -14.97
N ARG A 99 -1.80 -16.13 -15.39
CA ARG A 99 -1.75 -14.69 -15.68
C ARG A 99 -1.61 -13.90 -14.39
N LEU A 100 -0.49 -13.21 -14.22
CA LEU A 100 -0.13 -12.52 -13.00
C LEU A 100 -0.23 -10.99 -13.18
N GLU A 101 -0.91 -10.31 -12.27
CA GLU A 101 -0.86 -8.86 -12.13
C GLU A 101 -0.63 -8.48 -10.66
N TYR A 102 -0.07 -7.29 -10.43
CA TYR A 102 0.13 -6.76 -9.07
C TYR A 102 -0.04 -5.25 -9.03
N ARG A 103 -0.35 -4.70 -7.87
CA ARG A 103 -0.61 -3.25 -7.71
C ARG A 103 -0.18 -2.73 -6.35
N GLY A 104 -0.07 -1.40 -6.27
CA GLY A 104 0.11 -0.67 -5.03
C GLY A 104 -0.91 0.44 -4.91
N VAL A 105 -1.42 0.67 -3.70
CA VAL A 105 -2.35 1.75 -3.37
C VAL A 105 -1.93 2.46 -2.10
N HIS A 106 -2.29 3.73 -1.95
CA HIS A 106 -2.20 4.42 -0.67
C HIS A 106 -3.27 3.89 0.29
N THR A 107 -2.88 3.52 1.52
CA THR A 107 -3.71 2.78 2.48
C THR A 107 -5.04 3.47 2.79
N SER A 108 -5.03 4.73 3.25
CA SER A 108 -6.28 5.43 3.61
C SER A 108 -7.13 5.92 2.43
N THR A 109 -6.54 6.18 1.26
CA THR A 109 -7.27 6.82 0.14
C THR A 109 -7.70 5.84 -0.94
N GLY A 110 -7.09 4.65 -0.96
CA GLY A 110 -7.21 3.67 -2.05
C GLY A 110 -6.63 4.13 -3.38
N LYS A 111 -5.95 5.28 -3.42
CA LYS A 111 -5.38 5.82 -4.66
C LYS A 111 -4.27 4.91 -5.16
N GLY A 112 -4.41 4.38 -6.37
CA GLY A 112 -3.38 3.56 -7.02
C GLY A 112 -2.10 4.35 -7.25
N ILE A 113 -0.96 3.78 -6.85
CA ILE A 113 0.38 4.32 -7.13
C ILE A 113 1.05 3.62 -8.31
N PHE A 114 0.72 2.35 -8.55
CA PHE A 114 1.09 1.60 -9.76
C PHE A 114 0.18 0.38 -9.93
N ARG A 115 0.16 -0.16 -11.16
CA ARG A 115 -0.38 -1.47 -11.51
C ARG A 115 0.52 -2.05 -12.60
N GLN A 116 0.85 -3.33 -12.50
CA GLN A 116 1.72 -4.01 -13.44
C GLN A 116 1.14 -5.35 -13.85
N GLY A 117 1.37 -5.73 -15.11
CA GLY A 117 0.83 -6.94 -15.73
C GLY A 117 -0.37 -6.63 -16.65
N PRO A 118 -1.10 -7.65 -17.10
CA PRO A 118 -0.88 -9.07 -16.78
C PRO A 118 0.38 -9.63 -17.47
N PHE A 119 1.22 -10.32 -16.71
CA PHE A 119 2.26 -11.21 -17.20
C PHE A 119 1.64 -12.57 -17.54
N GLU A 120 2.11 -13.24 -18.57
CA GLU A 120 1.44 -14.44 -19.08
C GLU A 120 1.59 -15.67 -18.17
N ASN A 121 2.76 -15.83 -17.54
CA ASN A 121 3.11 -17.04 -16.80
C ASN A 121 3.88 -16.68 -15.50
N GLY A 122 3.16 -16.42 -14.42
CA GLY A 122 3.71 -16.11 -13.10
C GLY A 122 3.01 -16.89 -11.99
N THR A 123 3.44 -16.67 -10.74
CA THR A 123 2.77 -17.20 -9.54
C THR A 123 2.39 -16.06 -8.62
N ASN A 124 1.40 -16.27 -7.75
CA ASN A 124 0.96 -15.23 -6.81
C ASN A 124 2.13 -14.69 -5.97
N ASN A 125 2.95 -15.58 -5.40
CA ASN A 125 4.10 -15.21 -4.56
C ASN A 125 5.15 -14.36 -5.30
N ILE A 126 5.37 -14.59 -6.60
CA ILE A 126 6.23 -13.72 -7.42
C ILE A 126 5.61 -12.33 -7.53
N GLY A 127 4.30 -12.26 -7.77
CA GLY A 127 3.56 -11.00 -7.81
C GLY A 127 3.68 -10.20 -6.53
N GLU A 128 3.41 -10.84 -5.40
CA GLU A 128 3.51 -10.25 -4.06
C GLU A 128 4.92 -9.70 -3.79
N PHE A 129 5.94 -10.50 -4.09
CA PHE A 129 7.34 -10.09 -3.95
C PHE A 129 7.65 -8.86 -4.80
N LEU A 130 7.30 -8.88 -6.08
CA LEU A 130 7.54 -7.75 -6.98
C LEU A 130 6.76 -6.50 -6.56
N ALA A 131 5.55 -6.66 -6.04
CA ALA A 131 4.73 -5.55 -5.57
C ALA A 131 5.39 -4.82 -4.39
N ILE A 132 5.93 -5.55 -3.41
CA ILE A 132 6.66 -4.97 -2.28
C ILE A 132 7.89 -4.21 -2.77
N VAL A 133 8.72 -4.83 -3.62
CA VAL A 133 9.97 -4.20 -4.10
C VAL A 133 9.66 -2.96 -4.95
N HIS A 134 8.64 -3.02 -5.80
CA HIS A 134 8.21 -1.88 -6.61
C HIS A 134 7.76 -0.72 -5.72
N ALA A 135 6.95 -0.97 -4.68
CA ALA A 135 6.55 0.08 -3.74
C ALA A 135 7.74 0.71 -3.03
N LEU A 136 8.70 -0.08 -2.53
CA LEU A 136 9.91 0.43 -1.89
C LEU A 136 10.72 1.32 -2.84
N ALA A 137 10.98 0.85 -4.07
CA ALA A 137 11.71 1.61 -5.08
C ALA A 137 10.97 2.90 -5.49
N TRP A 138 9.65 2.84 -5.59
CA TRP A 138 8.80 3.99 -5.90
C TRP A 138 8.86 5.06 -4.80
N LEU A 139 8.73 4.63 -3.53
CA LEU A 139 8.81 5.52 -2.37
C LEU A 139 10.18 6.19 -2.25
N GLN A 140 11.26 5.42 -2.43
CA GLN A 140 12.61 5.96 -2.45
C GLN A 140 12.77 7.02 -3.55
N LYS A 141 12.36 6.71 -4.79
CA LYS A 141 12.43 7.63 -5.92
C LYS A 141 11.64 8.93 -5.68
N LYS A 142 10.55 8.86 -4.92
CA LYS A 142 9.71 10.01 -4.56
C LYS A 142 10.17 10.74 -3.29
N GLY A 143 11.13 10.18 -2.54
CA GLY A 143 11.55 10.73 -1.25
C GLY A 143 10.48 10.63 -0.16
N ILE A 144 9.58 9.66 -0.24
CA ILE A 144 8.44 9.48 0.69
C ILE A 144 8.81 8.43 1.74
N ALA A 145 9.11 8.84 2.97
CA ALA A 145 9.37 7.92 4.08
C ALA A 145 8.05 7.42 4.70
N ALA A 146 7.55 6.29 4.21
CA ALA A 146 6.30 5.67 4.66
C ALA A 146 6.38 4.14 4.68
N PRO A 147 5.58 3.44 5.52
CA PRO A 147 5.50 1.98 5.51
C PRO A 147 4.87 1.41 4.24
N VAL A 148 5.28 0.19 3.89
CA VAL A 148 4.61 -0.66 2.90
C VAL A 148 3.99 -1.86 3.61
N TYR A 149 2.69 -2.07 3.45
CA TYR A 149 1.96 -3.23 3.94
C TYR A 149 1.79 -4.28 2.84
N SER A 150 2.03 -5.54 3.20
CA SER A 150 1.63 -6.72 2.44
C SER A 150 1.05 -7.74 3.42
N ASP A 151 0.06 -8.51 3.00
CA ASP A 151 -0.45 -9.64 3.77
C ASP A 151 0.27 -10.97 3.47
N SER A 152 1.19 -10.98 2.50
CA SER A 152 1.95 -12.17 2.09
C SER A 152 3.22 -12.39 2.91
N GLU A 153 3.18 -13.36 3.83
CA GLU A 153 4.36 -13.75 4.62
C GLU A 153 5.51 -14.28 3.75
N THR A 154 5.18 -15.05 2.71
CA THR A 154 6.16 -15.58 1.75
C THR A 154 6.93 -14.46 1.07
N ALA A 155 6.23 -13.45 0.55
CA ALA A 155 6.87 -12.33 -0.13
C ALA A 155 7.69 -11.47 0.84
N MET A 156 7.19 -11.22 2.04
CA MET A 156 7.96 -10.53 3.09
C MET A 156 9.24 -11.31 3.44
N ALA A 157 9.18 -12.63 3.52
CA ALA A 157 10.36 -13.47 3.74
C ALA A 157 11.37 -13.38 2.59
N TRP A 158 10.91 -13.39 1.33
CA TRP A 158 11.75 -13.24 0.14
C TRP A 158 12.41 -11.86 0.07
N VAL A 159 11.68 -10.79 0.39
CA VAL A 159 12.22 -9.42 0.47
C VAL A 159 13.28 -9.33 1.57
N ARG A 160 13.04 -9.93 2.74
CA ARG A 160 14.05 -10.01 3.83
C ARG A 160 15.30 -10.77 3.40
N ALA A 161 15.14 -11.85 2.63
CA ALA A 161 16.25 -12.62 2.07
C ALA A 161 16.90 -11.95 0.85
N LYS A 162 16.35 -10.83 0.36
CA LYS A 162 16.75 -10.14 -0.87
C LYS A 162 16.74 -11.06 -2.11
N LYS A 163 15.88 -12.08 -2.12
CA LYS A 163 15.87 -13.14 -3.13
C LYS A 163 14.46 -13.64 -3.40
N CYS A 164 14.07 -13.72 -4.67
CA CYS A 164 12.84 -14.38 -5.10
C CYS A 164 13.06 -15.89 -5.12
N ASN A 165 12.56 -16.60 -4.12
CA ASN A 165 12.80 -18.04 -3.95
C ASN A 165 11.65 -18.89 -4.53
N SER A 166 11.33 -18.66 -5.81
CA SER A 166 10.25 -19.38 -6.51
C SER A 166 10.77 -20.61 -7.25
N ASP A 167 9.96 -21.68 -7.27
CA ASP A 167 10.20 -22.88 -8.08
C ASP A 167 9.79 -22.73 -9.56
N LEU A 168 9.20 -21.60 -9.95
CA LEU A 168 8.84 -21.35 -11.34
C LEU A 168 10.12 -21.32 -12.19
N LEU A 169 10.15 -22.09 -13.28
CA LEU A 169 11.29 -22.11 -14.19
C LEU A 169 11.14 -21.05 -15.29
N PRO A 170 12.25 -20.45 -15.77
CA PRO A 170 12.22 -19.53 -16.90
C PRO A 170 11.74 -20.20 -18.19
N ASP A 171 10.89 -19.51 -18.93
CA ASP A 171 10.47 -19.85 -20.29
C ASP A 171 10.22 -18.56 -21.11
N ALA A 172 9.87 -18.73 -22.40
CA ALA A 172 9.65 -17.57 -23.29
C ALA A 172 8.47 -16.68 -22.86
N ARG A 173 7.47 -17.22 -22.15
CA ARG A 173 6.25 -16.50 -21.74
C ARG A 173 6.49 -15.66 -20.49
N ASN A 174 7.43 -16.08 -19.64
CA ASN A 174 7.77 -15.40 -18.40
C ASN A 174 9.08 -14.60 -18.45
N ALA A 175 9.74 -14.50 -19.61
CA ALA A 175 10.96 -13.72 -19.76
C ALA A 175 10.86 -12.28 -19.21
N PRO A 176 9.79 -11.49 -19.51
CA PRO A 176 9.64 -10.15 -18.93
C PRO A 176 9.48 -10.16 -17.40
N LEU A 177 8.89 -11.22 -16.85
CA LEU A 177 8.72 -11.38 -15.41
C LEU A 177 10.05 -11.70 -14.73
N PHE A 178 10.88 -12.56 -15.32
CA PHE A 178 12.22 -12.87 -14.81
C PHE A 178 13.19 -11.68 -14.92
N GLU A 179 13.07 -10.85 -15.95
CA GLU A 179 13.80 -9.58 -16.00
C GLU A 179 13.42 -8.64 -14.84
N LEU A 180 12.14 -8.59 -14.48
CA LEU A 180 11.69 -7.81 -13.32
C LEU A 180 12.19 -8.40 -12.00
N ILE A 181 12.21 -9.73 -11.86
CA ILE A 181 12.80 -10.39 -10.69
C ILE A 181 14.28 -10.01 -10.56
N ALA A 182 15.06 -10.12 -11.63
CA ALA A 182 16.49 -9.78 -11.61
C ALA A 182 16.71 -8.31 -11.20
N ARG A 183 15.90 -7.38 -11.73
CA ARG A 183 15.95 -5.96 -11.36
C ARG A 183 15.56 -5.72 -9.91
N ALA A 184 14.55 -6.44 -9.41
CA ALA A 184 14.10 -6.35 -8.03
C ALA A 184 15.19 -6.83 -7.07
N GLU A 185 15.81 -7.98 -7.35
CA GLU A 185 16.92 -8.51 -6.55
C GLU A 185 18.14 -7.58 -6.55
N ALA A 186 18.51 -7.01 -7.71
CA ALA A 186 19.58 -6.03 -7.82
C ALA A 186 19.29 -4.78 -6.97
N TRP A 187 18.07 -4.23 -7.07
CA TRP A 187 17.68 -3.08 -6.25
C TRP A 187 17.73 -3.42 -4.75
N LEU A 188 17.25 -4.60 -4.34
CA LEU A 188 17.29 -5.04 -2.95
C LEU A 188 18.73 -5.18 -2.44
N ALA A 189 19.66 -5.68 -3.27
CA ALA A 189 21.06 -5.82 -2.90
C ALA A 189 21.71 -4.46 -2.57
N GLU A 190 21.36 -3.41 -3.31
CA GLU A 190 21.93 -2.06 -3.19
C GLU A 190 21.26 -1.18 -2.12
N ASN A 191 20.12 -1.60 -1.56
CA ASN A 191 19.32 -0.78 -0.66
C ASN A 191 19.15 -1.39 0.74
N GLU A 192 19.05 -0.51 1.75
CA GLU A 192 18.79 -0.88 3.15
C GLU A 192 17.34 -0.61 3.53
N PHE A 193 16.69 -1.58 4.18
CA PHE A 193 15.30 -1.51 4.63
C PHE A 193 15.08 -2.51 5.78
N VAL A 194 13.90 -2.46 6.41
CA VAL A 194 13.51 -3.37 7.50
C VAL A 194 12.21 -4.06 7.16
N VAL A 195 12.14 -5.38 7.38
CA VAL A 195 10.91 -6.17 7.27
C VAL A 195 10.54 -6.68 8.66
N THR A 196 9.43 -6.19 9.22
CA THR A 196 9.03 -6.46 10.60
C THR A 196 7.52 -6.62 10.74
N ASN A 197 7.09 -7.36 11.76
CA ASN A 197 5.67 -7.52 12.09
C ASN A 197 5.20 -6.45 13.09
N GLY A 198 6.09 -5.57 13.57
CA GLY A 198 5.78 -4.55 14.58
C GLY A 198 6.15 -3.13 14.15
N CYS A 199 5.39 -2.15 14.64
CA CYS A 199 5.58 -0.72 14.36
C CYS A 199 6.74 -0.10 15.18
N GLN A 200 7.96 -0.63 15.06
CA GLN A 200 9.16 0.06 15.58
C GLN A 200 9.81 0.86 14.45
N LEU A 201 9.35 2.11 14.30
CA LEU A 201 9.80 3.07 13.29
C LEU A 201 11.20 3.62 13.62
N ARG A 202 12.25 2.83 13.42
CA ARG A 202 13.64 3.32 13.48
C ARG A 202 14.28 3.53 12.10
N ASN A 203 13.73 2.92 11.04
CA ASN A 203 14.27 2.97 9.68
C ASN A 203 13.25 3.55 8.68
N HIS A 204 13.76 4.07 7.56
CA HIS A 204 13.05 5.01 6.67
C HIS A 204 11.90 4.38 5.84
N PHE A 205 11.82 3.05 5.71
CA PHE A 205 10.80 2.36 4.91
C PHE A 205 10.53 0.93 5.46
N PRO A 206 9.73 0.74 6.53
CA PRO A 206 9.44 -0.61 7.01
C PRO A 206 8.45 -1.31 6.08
N VAL A 207 8.73 -2.57 5.74
CA VAL A 207 7.72 -3.50 5.23
C VAL A 207 7.02 -4.13 6.43
N LEU A 208 5.71 -3.94 6.54
CA LEU A 208 4.86 -4.34 7.64
C LEU A 208 3.87 -5.41 7.19
N LYS A 209 3.55 -6.35 8.08
CA LYS A 209 2.49 -7.33 7.84
C LYS A 209 1.13 -6.64 7.97
N TRP A 210 0.28 -6.81 6.95
CA TRP A 210 -1.14 -6.50 7.06
C TRP A 210 -1.83 -7.59 7.87
N ASP A 211 -2.51 -7.21 8.95
CA ASP A 211 -3.26 -8.12 9.81
C ASP A 211 -4.67 -8.34 9.22
N THR A 212 -4.78 -9.28 8.29
CA THR A 212 -6.05 -9.58 7.61
C THR A 212 -7.15 -10.02 8.58
N GLU A 213 -6.79 -10.63 9.72
CA GLU A 213 -7.76 -11.05 10.74
C GLU A 213 -8.33 -9.83 11.48
N ALA A 214 -7.49 -8.88 11.88
CA ALA A 214 -7.92 -7.68 12.59
C ALA A 214 -8.51 -6.59 11.67
N TRP A 215 -8.05 -6.51 10.43
CA TRP A 215 -8.29 -5.37 9.53
C TRP A 215 -9.13 -5.73 8.30
N GLY A 216 -9.39 -7.01 8.06
CA GLY A 216 -10.04 -7.50 6.84
C GLY A 216 -9.09 -7.48 5.65
N GLU A 217 -9.64 -7.62 4.44
CA GLU A 217 -8.85 -7.66 3.21
C GLU A 217 -8.00 -6.40 3.02
N ILE A 218 -6.79 -6.58 2.53
CA ILE A 218 -5.86 -5.48 2.31
C ILE A 218 -6.43 -4.49 1.28
N PRO A 219 -6.25 -3.16 1.43
CA PRO A 219 -6.72 -2.17 0.44
C PRO A 219 -6.27 -2.44 -1.01
N ALA A 220 -5.13 -3.11 -1.19
CA ALA A 220 -4.62 -3.48 -2.50
C ALA A 220 -5.32 -4.71 -3.12
N ASP A 221 -6.27 -5.37 -2.43
CA ASP A 221 -6.93 -6.59 -2.89
C ASP A 221 -7.66 -6.44 -4.24
N PHE A 222 -7.51 -7.43 -5.12
CA PHE A 222 -8.15 -7.45 -6.44
C PHE A 222 -9.63 -7.80 -6.41
N ASN A 223 -10.18 -8.28 -5.29
CA ASN A 223 -11.57 -8.74 -5.12
C ASN A 223 -11.96 -9.79 -6.18
N ARG A 224 -11.04 -10.69 -6.49
CA ARG A 224 -11.24 -11.80 -7.43
C ARG A 224 -10.81 -13.08 -6.72
N LYS A 225 -11.72 -13.66 -5.94
CA LYS A 225 -11.60 -15.02 -5.40
C LYS A 225 -12.33 -15.99 -6.30
#